data_AF-A0A317Z8X2-F1
#
_entry.id   AF-A0A317Z8X2-F1
#
_cell.length_a   1.000
_cell.length_b   1.000
_cell.length_c   1.000
_cell.angle_alpha   90.00
_cell.angle_beta   90.00
_cell.angle_gamma   90.00
#
_symmetry.space_group_name_H-M   'P 1'
#
loop_
_entity.id
_entity.type
_entity.pdbx_description
1 polymer ?
#
loop_
_entity_poly.entity_id
_entity_poly.type
_entity_poly.pdbx_seq_one_letter_code
_entity_poly.pdbx_strand_id
1 'polypeptide(L)'
;MEIPKQWLTYLSKGEAIAATLRLSIMSGERATHKLLTENQVANEFQVSRSPVRDAFKILAQERLIRLERMGAEIIPFTDKQRQELTDIRLMIESFAFTKVIQRSDWMEIVQSMQQALAMMQVNIQYKDAASFAENDLKFHE
;
A
#
# COMPACT_ATOMS: atom_id res chain seq x y z
N MET A 1 0.52 9.65 5.07
CA MET A 1 0.57 8.27 5.61
C MET A 1 1.96 8.05 6.19
N GLU A 2 2.09 7.76 7.49
CA GLU A 2 3.40 7.42 8.09
C GLU A 2 3.56 5.91 8.17
N ILE A 3 4.70 5.40 7.69
CA ILE A 3 5.03 3.97 7.82
C ILE A 3 5.27 3.69 9.31
N PRO A 4 4.67 2.64 9.90
CA PRO A 4 4.98 2.25 11.27
C PRO A 4 6.49 2.14 11.46
N LYS A 5 7.06 2.92 12.38
CA LYS A 5 8.53 2.99 12.58
C LYS A 5 9.16 1.63 12.79
N GLN A 6 8.41 0.71 13.40
CA GLN A 6 8.81 -0.68 13.64
C GLN A 6 9.17 -1.42 12.33
N TRP A 7 8.47 -1.13 11.23
CA TRP A 7 8.72 -1.75 9.92
C TRP A 7 9.95 -1.18 9.21
N LEU A 8 10.45 -0.02 9.66
CA LEU A 8 11.64 0.64 9.07
C LEU A 8 12.94 0.23 9.76
N THR A 9 12.88 -0.35 10.97
CA THR A 9 14.04 -0.59 11.86
C THR A 9 15.11 -1.52 11.25
N TYR A 10 14.73 -2.37 10.29
CA TYR A 10 15.64 -3.32 9.63
C TYR A 10 15.83 -3.06 8.14
N LEU A 11 15.29 -1.95 7.63
CA LEU A 11 15.36 -1.63 6.20
C LEU A 11 16.64 -0.87 5.88
N SER A 12 17.27 -1.24 4.77
CA SER A 12 18.24 -0.38 4.10
C SER A 12 17.61 0.97 3.73
N LYS A 13 18.45 1.98 3.52
CA LYS A 13 17.96 3.31 3.07
C LYS A 13 17.13 3.21 1.79
N GLY A 14 17.50 2.32 0.87
CA GLY A 14 16.74 2.09 -0.37
C GLY A 14 15.36 1.50 -0.10
N GLU A 15 15.25 0.51 0.78
CA GLU A 15 13.96 -0.09 1.14
C GLU A 15 13.04 0.89 1.89
N ALA A 16 13.59 1.72 2.79
CA ALA A 16 12.82 2.75 3.49
C ALA A 16 12.28 3.82 2.52
N ILE A 17 13.10 4.25 1.54
CA ILE A 17 12.68 5.16 0.47
C ILE A 17 11.61 4.49 -0.39
N ALA A 18 11.80 3.23 -0.79
CA ALA A 18 10.81 2.48 -1.58
C ALA A 18 9.47 2.40 -0.85
N ALA A 19 9.48 2.09 0.46
CA ALA A 19 8.26 2.03 1.25
C ALA A 19 7.53 3.38 1.31
N THR A 20 8.27 4.49 1.44
CA THR A 20 7.68 5.83 1.48
C THR A 20 7.10 6.22 0.12
N LEU A 21 7.86 5.99 -0.95
CA LEU A 21 7.41 6.25 -2.31
C LEU A 21 6.20 5.40 -2.69
N ARG A 22 6.18 4.12 -2.32
CA ARG A 22 5.06 3.20 -2.52
C ARG A 22 3.76 3.78 -1.97
N LEU A 23 3.76 4.22 -0.71
CA LEU A 23 2.58 4.80 -0.09
C LEU A 23 2.12 6.07 -0.83
N SER A 24 3.05 6.95 -1.19
CA SER A 24 2.71 8.19 -1.92
C SER A 24 2.20 7.96 -3.34
N ILE A 25 2.61 6.87 -3.99
CA ILE A 25 2.06 6.43 -5.29
C ILE A 25 0.64 5.91 -5.09
N MET A 26 0.44 5.03 -4.10
CA MET A 26 -0.84 4.38 -3.83
C MET A 26 -1.91 5.35 -3.32
N SER A 27 -1.54 6.35 -2.51
CA SER A 27 -2.46 7.39 -2.02
C SER A 27 -2.84 8.41 -3.09
N GLY A 28 -2.18 8.36 -4.26
CA GLY A 28 -2.35 9.33 -5.32
C GLY A 28 -1.68 10.69 -5.06
N GLU A 29 -0.92 10.84 -3.97
CA GLU A 29 -0.11 12.05 -3.70
C GLU A 29 0.89 12.34 -4.84
N ARG A 30 1.37 11.29 -5.53
CA ARG A 30 2.24 11.42 -6.70
C ARG A 30 1.54 11.19 -8.04
N ALA A 31 0.20 11.15 -8.08
CA ALA A 31 -0.62 10.77 -9.24
C ALA A 31 -0.49 11.66 -10.49
N THR A 32 0.34 12.72 -10.46
CA THR A 32 0.39 13.75 -11.51
C THR A 32 1.77 13.89 -12.17
N HIS A 33 2.78 13.11 -11.77
CA HIS A 33 4.13 13.28 -12.33
C HIS A 33 4.32 12.40 -13.57
N LYS A 34 4.53 13.04 -14.74
CA LYS A 34 4.94 12.38 -15.99
C LYS A 34 6.27 11.61 -15.87
N LEU A 35 7.13 11.96 -14.92
CA LEU A 35 8.44 11.34 -14.71
C LEU A 35 8.98 11.67 -13.31
N LEU A 36 9.34 10.65 -12.53
CA LEU A 36 10.02 10.75 -11.24
C LEU A 36 11.54 10.60 -11.45
N THR A 37 12.34 11.63 -11.13
CA THR A 37 13.79 11.56 -11.33
C THR A 37 14.54 11.19 -10.05
N GLU A 38 15.68 10.49 -10.20
CA GLU A 38 16.53 10.13 -9.06
C GLU A 38 17.02 11.35 -8.28
N ASN A 39 17.33 12.45 -8.97
CA ASN A 39 17.81 13.68 -8.35
C ASN A 39 16.74 14.34 -7.47
N GLN A 40 15.49 14.37 -7.94
CA GLN A 40 14.39 14.93 -7.16
C GLN A 40 14.19 14.16 -5.86
N VAL A 41 14.12 12.83 -5.95
CA VAL A 41 13.96 11.97 -4.77
C VAL A 41 15.18 12.02 -3.88
N ALA A 42 16.40 12.06 -4.43
CA ALA A 42 17.62 12.18 -3.63
C ALA A 42 17.64 13.46 -2.78
N ASN A 43 17.21 14.58 -3.38
CA ASN A 43 17.08 15.86 -2.67
C ASN A 43 15.97 15.83 -1.62
N GLU A 44 14.81 15.26 -1.94
CA GLU A 44 13.66 15.15 -1.02
C GLU A 44 14.04 14.37 0.24
N PHE A 45 14.75 13.25 0.09
CA PHE A 45 15.16 12.38 1.19
C PHE A 45 16.54 12.75 1.78
N GLN A 46 17.20 13.80 1.27
CA GLN A 46 18.55 14.25 1.67
C GLN A 46 19.60 13.12 1.65
N VAL A 47 19.60 12.34 0.58
CA VAL A 47 20.50 11.20 0.37
C VAL A 47 21.25 11.31 -0.97
N SER A 48 22.21 10.43 -1.21
CA SER A 48 22.81 10.28 -2.53
C SER A 48 21.85 9.55 -3.50
N ARG A 49 22.19 9.54 -4.79
CA ARG A 49 21.40 8.84 -5.81
C ARG A 49 21.41 7.31 -5.67
N SER A 50 22.42 6.71 -5.03
CA SER A 50 22.53 5.26 -4.92
C SER A 50 21.34 4.60 -4.22
N PRO A 51 20.95 4.98 -2.99
CA PRO A 51 19.78 4.39 -2.33
C PRO A 51 18.47 4.67 -3.08
N VAL A 52 18.38 5.78 -3.81
CA VAL A 52 17.21 6.08 -4.66
C VAL A 52 17.12 5.11 -5.84
N ARG A 53 18.24 4.79 -6.48
CA ARG A 53 18.29 3.77 -7.55
C ARG A 53 17.86 2.41 -7.05
N ASP A 54 18.25 2.04 -5.83
CA ASP A 54 17.85 0.78 -5.23
C ASP A 54 16.35 0.79 -4.90
N ALA A 55 15.82 1.90 -4.39
CA ALA A 55 14.38 2.08 -4.19
C ALA A 55 13.59 1.95 -5.51
N PHE A 56 14.08 2.56 -6.59
CA PHE A 56 13.44 2.49 -7.90
C PHE A 56 13.45 1.07 -8.47
N LYS A 57 14.52 0.29 -8.25
CA LYS A 57 14.54 -1.13 -8.65
C LYS A 57 13.47 -1.94 -7.93
N ILE A 58 13.30 -1.72 -6.62
CA ILE A 58 12.26 -2.40 -5.81
C ILE A 58 10.87 -2.06 -6.36
N LEU A 59 10.56 -0.77 -6.53
CA LEU A 59 9.26 -0.32 -7.04
C LEU A 59 8.97 -0.80 -8.47
N ALA A 60 10.01 -0.94 -9.29
CA ALA A 60 9.88 -1.47 -10.65
C ALA A 60 9.59 -2.98 -10.65
N GLN A 61 10.21 -3.75 -9.74
CA GLN A 61 9.89 -5.16 -9.53
C GLN A 61 8.45 -5.35 -9.06
N GLU A 62 7.95 -4.43 -8.23
CA GLU A 62 6.56 -4.39 -7.76
C GLU A 62 5.57 -3.87 -8.81
N ARG A 63 6.06 -3.46 -9.99
CA ARG A 63 5.26 -2.88 -11.09
C ARG A 63 4.48 -1.61 -10.70
N LEU A 64 4.99 -0.87 -9.73
CA LEU A 64 4.47 0.46 -9.37
C LEU A 64 5.05 1.54 -10.27
N ILE A 65 6.26 1.33 -10.78
CA ILE A 65 6.92 2.22 -11.72
C ILE A 65 7.55 1.44 -12.88
N ARG A 66 7.81 2.14 -13.98
CA ARG A 66 8.64 1.68 -15.10
C ARG A 66 9.90 2.53 -15.14
N LEU A 67 11.06 1.88 -15.13
CA LEU A 67 12.33 2.58 -15.28
C LEU A 67 12.48 3.12 -16.70
N GLU A 68 12.86 4.40 -16.79
CA GLU A 68 13.10 5.11 -18.03
C GLU A 68 14.54 5.64 -18.06
N ARG A 69 15.02 6.06 -19.24
CA ARG A 69 16.40 6.55 -19.40
C ARG A 69 16.75 7.72 -18.45
N MET A 70 15.77 8.54 -18.07
CA MET A 70 15.97 9.74 -17.23
C MET A 70 15.10 9.75 -15.96
N GLY A 71 14.75 8.58 -15.42
CA GLY A 71 13.96 8.48 -14.20
C GLY A 71 13.04 7.27 -14.22
N ALA A 72 11.81 7.44 -13.75
CA ALA A 72 10.81 6.41 -13.77
C ALA A 72 9.41 6.98 -14.00
N GLU A 73 8.57 6.27 -14.73
CA GLU A 73 7.15 6.59 -14.91
C GLU A 73 6.31 5.78 -13.93
N ILE A 74 5.32 6.39 -13.27
CA ILE A 74 4.39 5.68 -12.40
C ILE A 74 3.41 4.88 -13.28
N ILE A 75 3.27 3.59 -12.99
CA ILE A 75 2.34 2.73 -13.73
C ILE A 75 0.93 2.97 -13.18
N PRO A 76 -0.06 3.36 -14.02
CA PRO A 76 -1.41 3.60 -13.56
C PRO A 76 -2.09 2.29 -13.13
N PHE A 77 -2.82 2.33 -12.02
CA PHE A 77 -3.68 1.24 -11.59
C PHE A 77 -5.04 1.36 -12.30
N THR A 78 -5.29 0.45 -13.26
CA THR A 78 -6.46 0.51 -14.14
C THR A 78 -7.73 -0.08 -13.48
N ASP A 79 -8.91 0.28 -14.00
CA ASP A 79 -10.18 -0.34 -13.56
C ASP A 79 -10.19 -1.85 -13.79
N LYS A 80 -9.55 -2.32 -14.86
CA LYS A 80 -9.42 -3.75 -15.13
C LYS A 80 -8.64 -4.45 -14.01
N GLN A 81 -7.50 -3.88 -13.60
CA GLN A 81 -6.71 -4.43 -12.49
C GLN A 81 -7.45 -4.37 -11.15
N ARG A 82 -8.25 -3.31 -10.92
CA ARG A 82 -9.15 -3.24 -9.75
C ARG A 82 -10.14 -4.40 -9.74
N GLN A 83 -10.74 -4.71 -10.88
CA GLN A 83 -11.67 -5.82 -11.01
C GLN A 83 -10.97 -7.16 -10.80
N GLU A 84 -9.84 -7.40 -11.47
CA GLU A 84 -9.06 -8.64 -11.33
C GLU A 84 -8.64 -8.89 -9.87
N LEU A 85 -8.23 -7.82 -9.15
CA LEU A 85 -7.90 -7.92 -7.72
C LEU A 85 -9.13 -8.27 -6.88
N THR A 86 -10.29 -7.68 -7.19
CA THR A 86 -11.56 -7.96 -6.50
C THR A 86 -11.98 -9.40 -6.71
N ASP A 87 -11.85 -9.94 -7.93
CA ASP A 87 -12.19 -11.32 -8.24
C ASP A 87 -11.31 -12.31 -7.45
N ILE A 88 -10.01 -12.03 -7.33
CA ILE A 88 -9.08 -12.83 -6.53
C ILE A 88 -9.44 -12.76 -5.04
N ARG A 89 -9.71 -11.56 -4.51
CA ARG A 89 -10.13 -11.37 -3.11
C ARG A 89 -11.40 -12.15 -2.82
N LEU A 90 -12.42 -12.03 -3.67
CA LEU A 90 -13.69 -12.75 -3.50
C LEU A 90 -13.47 -14.26 -3.43
N MET A 91 -12.61 -14.83 -4.27
CA MET A 91 -12.28 -16.25 -4.25
C MET A 91 -11.62 -16.68 -2.93
N ILE A 92 -10.61 -15.92 -2.46
CA ILE A 92 -9.87 -16.23 -1.23
C ILE A 92 -10.75 -16.02 0.01
N GLU A 93 -11.42 -14.87 0.10
CA GLU A 93 -12.24 -14.48 1.24
C GLU A 93 -13.47 -15.39 1.38
N SER A 94 -14.10 -15.79 0.26
CA SER A 94 -15.18 -16.78 0.30
C SER A 94 -14.72 -18.11 0.89
N PHE A 95 -13.53 -18.58 0.49
CA PHE A 95 -12.95 -19.79 1.06
C PHE A 95 -12.62 -19.63 2.55
N ALA A 96 -11.98 -18.52 2.93
CA ALA A 96 -11.66 -18.20 4.33
C ALA A 96 -12.91 -18.18 5.21
N PHE A 97 -14.01 -17.60 4.73
CA PHE A 97 -15.28 -17.56 5.44
C PHE A 97 -15.80 -18.97 5.77
N THR A 98 -15.68 -19.94 4.85
CA THR A 98 -16.08 -21.34 5.13
C THR A 98 -15.30 -21.97 6.28
N LYS A 99 -14.08 -21.49 6.57
CA LYS A 99 -13.25 -21.95 7.68
C LYS A 99 -13.57 -21.20 8.97
N VAL A 100 -13.78 -19.88 8.90
CA VAL A 100 -14.10 -19.04 10.06
C VAL A 100 -15.37 -19.51 10.75
N ILE A 101 -16.44 -19.82 10.01
CA ILE A 101 -17.71 -20.28 10.58
C ILE A 101 -17.64 -21.64 11.29
N GLN A 102 -16.57 -22.41 11.09
CA GLN A 102 -16.35 -23.69 11.76
C GLN A 102 -15.61 -23.54 13.10
N ARG A 103 -15.09 -22.36 13.40
CA ARG A 103 -14.36 -22.09 14.64
C ARG A 103 -15.32 -21.84 15.79
N SER A 104 -14.89 -22.13 17.02
CA SER A 104 -15.68 -21.88 18.23
C SER A 104 -15.81 -20.39 18.57
N ASP A 105 -14.85 -19.57 18.15
CA ASP A 105 -14.74 -18.12 18.42
C ASP A 105 -15.31 -17.24 17.29
N TRP A 106 -16.08 -17.81 16.35
CA TRP A 106 -16.54 -17.09 15.16
C TRP A 106 -17.36 -15.82 15.49
N MET A 107 -18.09 -15.79 16.61
CA MET A 107 -18.83 -14.60 17.05
C MET A 107 -17.91 -13.46 17.48
N GLU A 108 -16.78 -13.77 18.11
CA GLU A 108 -15.78 -12.76 18.51
C GLU A 108 -15.10 -12.17 17.28
N ILE A 109 -14.82 -13.02 16.28
CA ILE A 109 -14.28 -12.59 14.98
C ILE A 109 -15.27 -11.67 14.26
N VAL A 110 -16.55 -12.04 14.19
CA VAL A 110 -17.57 -11.16 13.57
C VAL A 110 -17.68 -9.83 14.31
N GLN A 111 -17.55 -9.83 15.64
CA GLN A 111 -17.54 -8.60 16.43
C GLN A 111 -16.34 -7.71 16.11
N SER A 112 -15.12 -8.26 15.99
CA SER A 112 -13.94 -7.48 15.62
C SER A 112 -14.05 -6.91 14.20
N MET A 113 -14.58 -7.70 13.26
CA MET A 113 -14.89 -7.26 11.90
C MET A 113 -15.88 -6.07 11.88
N GLN A 114 -16.95 -6.16 12.68
CA GLN A 114 -17.92 -5.05 12.80
C GLN A 114 -17.30 -3.79 13.38
N GLN A 115 -16.40 -3.91 14.37
CA GLN A 115 -15.68 -2.77 14.93
C GLN A 115 -14.76 -2.11 13.88
N ALA A 116 -14.03 -2.91 13.10
CA ALA A 116 -13.20 -2.42 12.01
C ALA A 116 -14.03 -1.68 10.95
N LEU A 117 -15.18 -2.23 10.53
CA LEU A 117 -16.11 -1.57 9.61
C LEU A 117 -16.63 -0.23 10.16
N ALA A 118 -16.99 -0.17 11.45
CA ALA A 118 -17.43 1.07 12.07
C ALA A 118 -16.33 2.15 12.03
N MET A 119 -15.07 1.76 12.28
CA MET A 119 -13.94 2.68 12.18
C MET A 119 -13.67 3.11 10.74
N MET A 120 -13.81 2.21 9.76
CA MET A 120 -13.72 2.57 8.33
C MET A 120 -14.77 3.63 7.95
N GLN A 121 -16.01 3.50 8.43
CA GLN A 121 -17.07 4.50 8.19
C GLN A 121 -16.71 5.87 8.78
N VAL A 122 -16.16 5.90 9.99
CA VAL A 122 -15.65 7.13 10.62
C VAL A 122 -14.52 7.73 9.77
N ASN A 123 -13.57 6.92 9.33
CA ASN A 123 -12.43 7.40 8.52
C ASN A 123 -12.86 7.99 7.18
N ILE A 124 -13.92 7.44 6.55
CA ILE A 124 -14.51 8.03 5.34
C ILE A 124 -15.03 9.44 5.63
N GLN A 125 -15.73 9.66 6.76
CA GLN A 125 -16.26 10.98 7.11
C GLN A 125 -15.15 12.02 7.26
N TYR A 126 -14.02 11.62 7.85
CA TYR A 126 -12.85 12.48 8.03
C TYR A 126 -11.89 12.50 6.82
N LYS A 127 -12.21 11.77 5.74
CA LYS A 127 -11.36 11.62 4.54
C LYS A 127 -9.96 11.10 4.87
N ASP A 128 -9.84 10.26 5.90
CA ASP A 128 -8.58 9.65 6.32
C ASP A 128 -8.38 8.31 5.60
N ALA A 129 -7.81 8.37 4.41
CA ALA A 129 -7.52 7.19 3.60
C ALA A 129 -6.50 6.25 4.26
N ALA A 130 -5.58 6.79 5.06
CA ALA A 130 -4.54 5.99 5.72
C ALA A 130 -5.15 5.14 6.84
N SER A 131 -5.92 5.75 7.74
CA SER A 131 -6.61 5.01 8.79
C SER A 131 -7.71 4.11 8.22
N PHE A 132 -8.34 4.48 7.10
CA PHE A 132 -9.25 3.57 6.39
C PHE A 132 -8.53 2.28 5.98
N ALA A 133 -7.38 2.38 5.32
CA ALA A 133 -6.60 1.20 4.87
C ALA A 133 -6.12 0.33 6.04
N GLU A 134 -5.75 0.95 7.18
CA GLU A 134 -5.39 0.21 8.38
C GLU A 134 -6.56 -0.59 8.95
N ASN A 135 -7.77 -0.01 8.97
CA ASN A 135 -8.96 -0.70 9.45
C ASN A 135 -9.50 -1.74 8.44
N ASP A 136 -9.30 -1.52 7.12
CA ASP A 136 -9.56 -2.55 6.10
C ASP A 136 -8.68 -3.79 6.35
N LEU A 137 -7.40 -3.59 6.65
CA LEU A 137 -6.51 -4.71 6.99
C LEU A 137 -6.99 -5.45 8.25
N LYS A 138 -7.33 -4.73 9.32
CA LYS A 138 -7.88 -5.30 10.56
C LYS A 138 -9.18 -6.08 10.35
N PHE A 139 -9.98 -5.73 9.35
CA PHE A 139 -11.19 -6.46 8.99
C PHE A 139 -10.88 -7.83 8.37
N HIS A 140 -9.72 -7.96 7.71
CA HIS A 140 -9.31 -9.15 6.95
C HIS A 140 -8.29 -10.06 7.65
N GLU A 141 -7.77 -9.66 8.82
CA GLU A 141 -6.91 -10.48 9.71
C GLU A 141 -7.73 -11.47 10.57
#